data_AF-A0A081DC80-F1
#
_entry.id   AF-A0A081DC80-F1
#
_cell.length_a   1.000
_cell.length_b   1.000
_cell.length_c   1.000
_cell.angle_alpha   90.00
_cell.angle_beta   90.00
_cell.angle_gamma   90.00
#
_symmetry.space_group_name_H-M   'P 1'
#
loop_
_entity.id
_entity.type
_entity.pdbx_description
1 polymer ?
#
loop_
_entity_poly.entity_id
_entity_poly.type
_entity_poly.pdbx_seq_one_letter_code
_entity_poly.pdbx_strand_id
1 'polypeptide(L)'
;MKIQEVLSYIEQLAPRHYAEDFDNTGLLTGDSNTEIKGILVTLDCLENVVDEAISKNCNLIVAFHPIIFSGLKNLKPDNYVKRAVVKAIKNDIAIYATHTALDNAKYGVSYRMAEELGLKNIKTLIPQRGIIKKLVTYIPKSHFEMVKEELFKVGAGKLGNYEESSFSINGTGTFLGNEKSNPMIGEKGKRSTIEETMLSVTFLPHLESIVLKTLFKSHPYEEVAYEISTLNNQYDHIGMGAIGEFKEEMSANQF
;
A
#
# COMPACT_ATOMS: atom_id res chain seq x y z
N MET A 1 -3.25 20.68 8.52
CA MET A 1 -3.30 19.32 7.93
C MET A 1 -3.36 19.47 6.41
N LYS A 2 -2.41 18.88 5.71
CA LYS A 2 -2.36 18.82 4.24
C LYS A 2 -3.19 17.65 3.72
N ILE A 3 -3.63 17.72 2.46
CA ILE A 3 -4.34 16.62 1.79
C ILE A 3 -3.55 15.31 1.90
N GLN A 4 -2.23 15.33 1.72
CA GLN A 4 -1.36 14.18 1.85
C GLN A 4 -1.50 13.43 3.19
N GLU A 5 -1.74 14.14 4.29
CA GLU A 5 -1.94 13.53 5.61
C GLU A 5 -3.23 12.72 5.62
N VAL A 6 -4.33 13.24 5.06
CA VAL A 6 -5.60 12.51 4.92
C VAL A 6 -5.47 11.32 4.00
N LEU A 7 -4.80 11.49 2.86
CA LEU A 7 -4.55 10.37 1.94
C LEU A 7 -3.76 9.25 2.63
N SER A 8 -2.81 9.59 3.50
CA SER A 8 -2.05 8.59 4.25
C SER A 8 -2.92 7.77 5.21
N TYR A 9 -3.94 8.37 5.82
CA TYR A 9 -4.91 7.63 6.65
C TYR A 9 -5.82 6.74 5.82
N ILE A 10 -6.26 7.21 4.66
CA ILE A 10 -7.08 6.41 3.73
C ILE A 10 -6.25 5.22 3.22
N GLU A 11 -5.00 5.45 2.83
CA GLU A 11 -4.10 4.42 2.34
C GLU A 11 -3.61 3.46 3.44
N GLN A 12 -3.78 3.76 4.73
CA GLN A 12 -3.61 2.75 5.80
C GLN A 12 -4.74 1.72 5.79
N LEU A 13 -5.97 2.16 5.48
CA LEU A 13 -7.13 1.28 5.36
C LEU A 13 -7.12 0.52 4.02
N ALA A 14 -6.87 1.24 2.94
CA ALA A 14 -6.91 0.74 1.57
C ALA A 14 -5.69 1.23 0.76
N PRO A 15 -4.50 0.61 0.97
CA PRO A 15 -3.33 0.90 0.16
C PRO A 15 -3.60 0.74 -1.33
N ARG A 16 -3.14 1.69 -2.15
CA ARG A 16 -3.31 1.65 -3.62
C ARG A 16 -2.77 0.38 -4.29
N HIS A 17 -1.78 -0.26 -3.67
CA HIS A 17 -1.21 -1.53 -4.14
C HIS A 17 -2.19 -2.72 -4.06
N TYR A 18 -3.35 -2.53 -3.42
CA TYR A 18 -4.41 -3.54 -3.37
C TYR A 18 -5.41 -3.38 -4.53
N ALA A 19 -5.30 -2.32 -5.32
CA ALA A 19 -6.14 -2.14 -6.49
C ALA A 19 -5.85 -3.20 -7.55
N GLU A 20 -6.85 -3.49 -8.39
CA GLU A 20 -6.70 -4.32 -9.57
C GLU A 20 -5.91 -3.61 -10.68
N ASP A 21 -5.25 -4.38 -11.54
CA ASP A 21 -4.34 -3.85 -12.57
C ASP A 21 -5.02 -2.92 -13.59
N PHE A 22 -6.34 -3.07 -13.78
CA PHE A 22 -7.12 -2.23 -14.71
C PHE A 22 -7.57 -0.90 -14.09
N ASP A 23 -7.41 -0.74 -12.78
CA ASP A 23 -8.05 0.33 -12.03
C ASP A 23 -7.24 1.65 -12.03
N ASN A 24 -7.89 2.75 -11.65
CA ASN A 24 -7.27 4.06 -11.49
C ASN A 24 -7.57 4.65 -10.10
N THR A 25 -6.88 4.14 -9.09
CA THR A 25 -6.99 4.61 -7.69
C THR A 25 -5.96 5.68 -7.35
N GLY A 26 -6.23 6.47 -6.32
CA GLY A 26 -5.35 7.53 -5.84
C GLY A 26 -5.85 8.93 -6.16
N LEU A 27 -4.94 9.91 -6.06
CA LEU A 27 -5.22 11.31 -6.35
C LEU A 27 -5.33 11.53 -7.87
N LEU A 28 -6.55 11.74 -8.36
CA LEU A 28 -6.86 11.92 -9.79
C LEU A 28 -6.64 13.36 -10.27
N THR A 29 -6.85 14.35 -9.38
CA THR A 29 -6.57 15.77 -9.63
C THR A 29 -6.37 16.51 -8.31
N GLY A 30 -5.69 17.67 -8.36
CA GLY A 30 -5.34 18.50 -7.21
C GLY A 30 -3.90 18.32 -6.74
N ASP A 31 -3.48 19.12 -5.76
CA ASP A 31 -2.15 19.05 -5.14
C ASP A 31 -2.26 18.53 -3.71
N SER A 32 -1.59 17.40 -3.41
CA SER A 32 -1.60 16.80 -2.08
C SER A 32 -0.93 17.68 -1.00
N ASN A 33 -0.16 18.70 -1.38
CA ASN A 33 0.44 19.65 -0.45
C ASN A 33 -0.52 20.75 0.02
N THR A 34 -1.71 20.84 -0.58
CA THR A 34 -2.71 21.87 -0.26
C THR A 34 -3.25 21.66 1.15
N GLU A 35 -3.48 22.75 1.89
CA GLU A 35 -4.16 22.71 3.19
C GLU A 35 -5.63 22.31 3.03
N ILE A 36 -6.10 21.41 3.89
CA ILE A 36 -7.49 20.93 3.85
C ILE A 36 -8.41 21.98 4.45
N LYS A 37 -9.51 22.27 3.74
CA LYS A 37 -10.65 23.07 4.21
C LYS A 37 -11.83 22.19 4.62
N GLY A 38 -12.06 21.11 3.88
CA GLY A 38 -13.15 20.17 4.13
C GLY A 38 -13.07 18.97 3.19
N ILE A 39 -13.65 17.86 3.63
CA ILE A 39 -13.64 16.58 2.91
C ILE A 39 -15.08 16.20 2.59
N LEU A 40 -15.38 15.91 1.33
CA LEU A 40 -16.65 15.34 0.90
C LEU A 40 -16.43 13.88 0.51
N VAL A 41 -17.17 12.95 1.12
CA VAL A 41 -17.10 11.52 0.78
C VAL A 41 -18.29 11.19 -0.12
N THR A 42 -18.04 10.48 -1.23
CA THR A 42 -19.08 10.15 -2.22
C THR A 42 -18.85 8.76 -2.83
N LEU A 43 -19.89 8.18 -3.41
CA LEU A 43 -19.75 7.03 -4.32
C LEU A 43 -19.21 7.51 -5.67
N ASP A 44 -19.93 8.41 -6.34
CA ASP A 44 -19.59 8.97 -7.65
C ASP A 44 -19.25 10.47 -7.56
N CYS A 45 -18.18 10.90 -8.22
CA CYS A 45 -17.78 12.33 -8.28
C CYS A 45 -18.31 13.02 -9.54
N LEU A 46 -19.64 13.11 -9.66
CA LEU A 46 -20.30 13.83 -10.75
C LEU A 46 -20.20 15.36 -10.58
N GLU A 47 -20.60 16.10 -11.61
CA GLU A 47 -20.52 17.56 -11.63
C GLU A 47 -21.28 18.23 -10.47
N ASN A 48 -22.45 17.71 -10.11
CA ASN A 48 -23.25 18.19 -8.99
C ASN A 48 -22.60 17.92 -7.61
N VAL A 49 -21.75 16.89 -7.51
CA VAL A 49 -20.98 16.61 -6.29
C VAL A 49 -19.82 17.59 -6.14
N VAL A 50 -19.24 18.05 -7.25
CA VAL A 50 -18.29 19.17 -7.23
C VAL A 50 -19.01 20.46 -6.80
N ASP A 51 -20.22 20.72 -7.29
CA ASP A 51 -21.03 21.86 -6.84
C ASP A 51 -21.35 21.78 -5.34
N GLU A 52 -21.67 20.59 -4.82
CA GLU A 52 -21.85 20.35 -3.40
C GLU A 52 -20.58 20.66 -2.60
N ALA A 53 -19.42 20.18 -3.05
CA ALA A 53 -18.13 20.43 -2.40
C ALA A 53 -17.82 21.93 -2.35
N ILE A 54 -18.07 22.67 -3.44
CA ILE A 54 -17.96 24.14 -3.47
C ILE A 54 -18.90 24.77 -2.44
N SER A 55 -20.17 24.38 -2.41
CA SER A 55 -21.17 24.96 -1.50
C SER A 55 -20.84 24.73 -0.02
N LYS A 56 -20.20 23.58 0.28
CA LYS A 56 -19.78 23.17 1.63
C LYS A 56 -18.36 23.60 1.98
N ASN A 57 -17.67 24.33 1.09
CA ASN A 57 -16.28 24.75 1.26
C ASN A 57 -15.31 23.56 1.50
N CYS A 58 -15.58 22.43 0.85
CA CYS A 58 -14.68 21.27 0.81
C CYS A 58 -13.71 21.41 -0.37
N ASN A 59 -12.44 21.04 -0.15
CA ASN A 59 -11.41 21.05 -1.20
C ASN A 59 -10.77 19.67 -1.43
N LEU A 60 -11.35 18.63 -0.84
CA LEU A 60 -11.03 17.24 -1.12
C LEU A 60 -12.33 16.45 -1.29
N ILE A 61 -12.50 15.79 -2.43
CA ILE A 61 -13.53 14.78 -2.65
C ILE A 61 -12.86 13.42 -2.58
N VAL A 62 -13.32 12.56 -1.67
CA VAL A 62 -12.95 11.15 -1.59
C VAL A 62 -14.09 10.34 -2.19
N ALA A 63 -13.88 9.86 -3.42
CA ALA A 63 -14.84 9.07 -4.16
C ALA A 63 -14.50 7.59 -4.09
N PHE A 64 -15.52 6.74 -4.13
CA PHE A 64 -15.30 5.32 -4.38
C PHE A 64 -14.99 5.09 -5.86
N HIS A 65 -15.88 5.48 -6.78
CA HIS A 65 -15.64 5.32 -8.22
C HIS A 65 -14.72 6.42 -8.78
N PRO A 66 -13.70 6.07 -9.56
CA PRO A 66 -12.80 7.04 -10.17
C PRO A 66 -13.51 7.76 -11.32
N ILE A 67 -13.67 9.09 -11.20
CA ILE A 67 -14.28 9.90 -12.27
C ILE A 67 -13.42 9.86 -13.55
N ILE A 68 -12.10 9.74 -13.41
CA ILE A 68 -11.17 9.45 -14.49
C ILE A 68 -10.86 7.95 -14.44
N PHE A 69 -11.62 7.13 -15.15
CA PHE A 69 -11.31 5.68 -15.23
C PHE A 69 -10.32 5.36 -16.35
N SER A 70 -10.40 6.08 -17.47
CA SER A 70 -9.49 5.97 -18.60
C SER A 70 -8.81 7.30 -18.90
N GLY A 71 -7.61 7.25 -19.48
CA GLY A 71 -6.80 8.42 -19.77
C GLY A 71 -7.52 9.45 -20.64
N LEU A 72 -7.60 10.70 -20.18
CA LEU A 72 -8.23 11.80 -20.91
C LEU A 72 -7.26 12.38 -21.95
N LYS A 73 -7.62 12.31 -23.24
CA LYS A 73 -6.79 12.88 -24.33
C LYS A 73 -6.86 14.41 -24.41
N ASN A 74 -7.88 15.03 -23.81
CA ASN A 74 -8.05 16.48 -23.71
C ASN A 74 -9.02 16.81 -22.55
N LEU A 75 -9.13 18.08 -22.17
CA LEU A 75 -10.02 18.58 -21.11
C LEU A 75 -11.12 19.49 -21.65
N LYS A 76 -11.55 19.32 -22.90
CA LYS A 76 -12.74 20.04 -23.40
C LYS A 76 -13.97 19.54 -22.61
N PRO A 77 -14.77 20.40 -21.95
CA PRO A 77 -15.88 20.00 -21.07
C PRO A 77 -17.12 19.56 -21.87
N ASP A 78 -16.96 18.65 -22.83
CA ASP A 78 -17.99 18.15 -23.74
C ASP A 78 -18.67 16.86 -23.26
N ASN A 79 -18.21 16.28 -22.14
CA ASN A 79 -18.84 15.13 -21.48
C ASN A 79 -18.80 15.29 -19.95
N TYR A 80 -19.54 14.43 -19.23
CA TYR A 80 -19.72 14.57 -17.79
C TYR A 80 -18.40 14.44 -17.01
N VAL A 81 -17.52 13.51 -17.40
CA VAL A 81 -16.20 13.32 -16.77
C VAL A 81 -15.37 14.59 -16.86
N LYS A 82 -15.20 15.13 -18.07
CA LYS A 82 -14.40 16.32 -18.31
C LYS A 82 -15.01 17.55 -17.69
N ARG A 83 -16.35 17.67 -17.63
CA ARG A 83 -17.03 18.75 -16.90
C ARG A 83 -16.72 18.71 -15.41
N ALA A 84 -16.86 17.55 -14.75
CA ALA A 84 -16.55 17.39 -13.34
C ALA A 84 -15.07 17.69 -13.03
N VAL A 85 -14.14 17.11 -13.80
CA VAL A 85 -12.70 17.32 -13.62
C VAL A 85 -12.30 18.77 -13.84
N VAL A 86 -12.73 19.40 -14.95
CA VAL A 86 -12.43 20.81 -15.23
C VAL A 86 -13.01 21.73 -14.15
N LYS A 87 -14.23 21.44 -13.67
CA LYS A 87 -14.86 22.21 -12.58
C LYS A 87 -14.07 22.07 -11.28
N ALA A 88 -13.65 20.86 -10.91
CA ALA A 88 -12.84 20.63 -9.71
C ALA A 88 -11.50 21.36 -9.78
N ILE A 89 -10.79 21.27 -10.92
CA ILE A 89 -9.53 22.00 -11.16
C ILE A 89 -9.72 23.51 -11.00
N LYS A 90 -10.77 24.08 -11.60
CA LYS A 90 -11.03 25.53 -11.54
C LYS A 90 -11.39 26.06 -10.15
N ASN A 91 -11.74 25.17 -9.22
CA ASN A 91 -12.13 25.54 -7.86
C ASN A 91 -11.14 25.01 -6.81
N ASP A 92 -9.95 24.57 -7.23
CA ASP A 92 -8.90 24.02 -6.36
C ASP A 92 -9.39 22.85 -5.48
N ILE A 93 -10.24 21.99 -6.04
CA ILE A 93 -10.77 20.80 -5.38
C ILE A 93 -10.00 19.56 -5.87
N ALA A 94 -9.37 18.87 -4.93
CA ALA A 94 -8.75 17.59 -5.18
C ALA A 94 -9.80 16.46 -5.27
N ILE A 95 -9.55 15.47 -6.13
CA ILE A 95 -10.39 14.26 -6.22
C ILE A 95 -9.49 13.04 -6.00
N TYR A 96 -9.81 12.23 -5.01
CA TYR A 96 -9.16 10.97 -4.70
C TYR A 96 -10.14 9.82 -4.90
N ALA A 97 -9.69 8.72 -5.52
CA ALA A 97 -10.51 7.52 -5.73
C ALA A 97 -9.94 6.31 -4.99
N THR A 98 -10.78 5.57 -4.26
CA THR A 98 -10.40 4.34 -3.55
C THR A 98 -10.68 3.06 -4.35
N HIS A 99 -11.88 2.96 -4.94
CA HIS A 99 -12.36 1.87 -5.80
C HIS A 99 -11.91 0.46 -5.37
N THR A 100 -11.28 -0.30 -6.26
CA THR A 100 -10.94 -1.71 -5.99
C THR A 100 -9.94 -1.88 -4.85
N ALA A 101 -9.10 -0.88 -4.54
CA ALA A 101 -8.23 -0.94 -3.36
C ALA A 101 -9.05 -1.02 -2.06
N LEU A 102 -10.20 -0.33 -2.00
CA LEU A 102 -11.11 -0.44 -0.87
C LEU A 102 -12.01 -1.68 -0.98
N ASP A 103 -12.37 -2.15 -2.16
CA ASP A 103 -13.06 -3.46 -2.27
C ASP A 103 -12.21 -4.60 -1.74
N ASN A 104 -10.91 -4.57 -2.04
CA ASN A 104 -9.96 -5.62 -1.70
C ASN A 104 -9.48 -5.56 -0.24
N ALA A 105 -9.80 -4.51 0.53
CA ALA A 105 -9.34 -4.36 1.89
C ALA A 105 -10.17 -5.18 2.90
N LYS A 106 -9.50 -5.81 3.90
CA LYS A 106 -10.13 -6.57 5.01
C LYS A 106 -11.23 -5.82 5.78
N TYR A 107 -11.25 -4.49 5.74
CA TYR A 107 -12.26 -3.65 6.40
C TYR A 107 -12.94 -2.71 5.41
N GLY A 108 -12.88 -3.06 4.14
CA GLY A 108 -13.44 -2.31 3.04
C GLY A 108 -14.88 -2.68 2.72
N VAL A 109 -15.34 -2.36 1.51
CA VAL A 109 -16.77 -2.37 1.15
C VAL A 109 -17.41 -3.74 1.39
N SER A 110 -16.80 -4.81 0.88
CA SER A 110 -17.34 -6.17 0.98
C SER A 110 -17.42 -6.67 2.42
N TYR A 111 -16.39 -6.41 3.22
CA TYR A 111 -16.37 -6.78 4.63
C TYR A 111 -17.40 -6.00 5.44
N ARG A 112 -17.54 -4.70 5.19
CA ARG A 112 -18.59 -3.88 5.83
C ARG A 112 -19.98 -4.38 5.46
N MET A 113 -20.25 -4.70 4.20
CA MET A 113 -21.53 -5.29 3.80
C MET A 113 -21.80 -6.62 4.52
N ALA A 114 -20.81 -7.49 4.62
CA ALA A 114 -20.94 -8.75 5.35
C ALA A 114 -21.22 -8.54 6.85
N GLU A 115 -20.59 -7.53 7.48
CA GLU A 115 -20.85 -7.14 8.87
C GLU A 115 -22.26 -6.59 9.06
N GLU A 116 -22.74 -5.71 8.17
CA GLU A 116 -24.09 -5.13 8.23
C GLU A 116 -25.18 -6.19 7.98
N LEU A 117 -24.90 -7.18 7.13
CA LEU A 117 -25.74 -8.37 6.97
C LEU A 117 -25.74 -9.27 8.22
N GLY A 118 -24.83 -9.05 9.17
CA GLY A 118 -24.74 -9.85 10.40
C GLY A 118 -24.03 -11.20 10.22
N LEU A 119 -23.29 -11.38 9.13
CA LEU A 119 -22.53 -12.60 8.88
C LEU A 119 -21.47 -12.84 9.97
N LYS A 120 -21.21 -14.11 10.26
CA LYS A 120 -20.16 -14.61 11.15
C LYS A 120 -19.07 -15.28 10.33
N ASN A 121 -17.91 -15.46 10.96
CA ASN A 121 -16.75 -16.13 10.37
C ASN A 121 -16.33 -15.52 9.01
N ILE A 122 -16.44 -14.19 8.87
CA ILE A 122 -16.23 -13.48 7.62
C ILE A 122 -14.78 -13.64 7.14
N LYS A 123 -14.62 -14.06 5.87
CA LYS A 123 -13.35 -14.20 5.17
C LYS A 123 -13.44 -13.59 3.78
N THR A 124 -12.29 -13.27 3.19
CA THR A 124 -12.21 -12.84 1.80
C THR A 124 -12.71 -13.95 0.88
N LEU A 125 -13.62 -13.64 -0.05
CA LEU A 125 -14.18 -14.63 -0.97
C LEU A 125 -13.16 -15.05 -2.03
N ILE A 126 -12.46 -14.09 -2.63
CA ILE A 126 -11.46 -14.30 -3.68
C ILE A 126 -10.14 -13.62 -3.27
N PRO A 127 -9.26 -14.31 -2.53
CA PRO A 127 -7.97 -13.75 -2.12
C PRO A 127 -7.09 -13.38 -3.33
N GLN A 128 -6.47 -12.21 -3.28
CA GLN A 128 -5.50 -11.78 -4.27
C GLN A 128 -4.25 -12.66 -4.20
N ARG A 129 -3.70 -13.03 -5.37
CA ARG A 129 -2.48 -13.83 -5.48
C ARG A 129 -1.28 -12.93 -5.73
N GLY A 130 -0.09 -13.39 -5.37
CA GLY A 130 1.14 -12.67 -5.72
C GLY A 130 1.33 -11.36 -4.97
N ILE A 131 0.73 -11.21 -3.79
CA ILE A 131 0.77 -9.94 -3.05
C ILE A 131 1.91 -9.85 -2.04
N ILE A 132 2.24 -10.96 -1.37
CA ILE A 132 3.29 -10.95 -0.34
C ILE A 132 4.66 -10.80 -1.00
N LYS A 133 5.43 -9.83 -0.52
CA LYS A 133 6.83 -9.65 -0.89
C LYS A 133 7.74 -10.32 0.14
N LYS A 134 8.90 -10.77 -0.30
CA LYS A 134 9.96 -11.30 0.54
C LYS A 134 11.27 -10.59 0.24
N LEU A 135 11.88 -10.04 1.29
CA LEU A 135 13.24 -9.53 1.31
C LEU A 135 14.17 -10.62 1.82
N VAL A 136 15.25 -10.88 1.06
CA VAL A 136 16.43 -11.58 1.53
C VAL A 136 17.61 -10.61 1.48
N THR A 137 18.38 -10.49 2.56
CA THR A 137 19.57 -9.63 2.63
C THR A 137 20.63 -10.26 3.53
N TYR A 138 21.86 -9.75 3.48
CA TYR A 138 23.02 -10.32 4.16
C TYR A 138 23.68 -9.24 5.01
N ILE A 139 23.70 -9.45 6.32
CA ILE A 139 24.08 -8.42 7.29
C ILE A 139 25.27 -8.91 8.10
N PRO A 140 26.33 -8.12 8.29
CA PRO A 140 27.40 -8.44 9.24
C PRO A 140 26.84 -8.77 10.62
N LYS A 141 27.35 -9.82 11.25
CA LYS A 141 26.86 -10.30 12.55
C LYS A 141 26.81 -9.22 13.64
N SER A 142 27.71 -8.25 13.60
CA SER A 142 27.76 -7.10 14.53
C SER A 142 26.60 -6.11 14.37
N HIS A 143 25.92 -6.08 13.23
CA HIS A 143 24.85 -5.13 12.91
C HIS A 143 23.48 -5.81 12.71
N PHE A 144 23.43 -7.15 12.75
CA PHE A 144 22.24 -7.94 12.42
C PHE A 144 21.00 -7.53 13.23
N GLU A 145 21.10 -7.49 14.57
CA GLU A 145 19.96 -7.16 15.44
C GLU A 145 19.45 -5.75 15.18
N MET A 146 20.33 -4.76 15.06
CA MET A 146 19.97 -3.36 14.78
C MET A 146 19.21 -3.23 13.45
N VAL A 147 19.75 -3.78 12.37
CA VAL A 147 19.11 -3.70 11.04
C VAL A 147 17.75 -4.40 11.06
N LYS A 148 17.67 -5.59 11.68
CA LYS A 148 16.43 -6.36 11.81
C LYS A 148 15.34 -5.59 12.56
N GLU A 149 15.69 -4.97 13.70
CA GLU A 149 14.76 -4.14 14.48
C GLU A 149 14.26 -2.92 13.69
N GLU A 150 15.14 -2.24 12.95
CA GLU A 150 14.73 -1.11 12.11
C GLU A 150 13.74 -1.52 11.01
N LEU A 151 13.94 -2.69 10.40
CA LEU A 151 13.01 -3.24 9.40
C LEU A 151 11.64 -3.56 10.02
N PHE A 152 11.61 -4.10 11.24
CA PHE A 152 10.37 -4.39 11.95
C PHE A 152 9.57 -3.12 12.28
N LYS A 153 10.25 -2.03 12.69
CA LYS A 153 9.60 -0.74 12.96
C LYS A 153 8.81 -0.18 11.78
N VAL A 154 9.20 -0.52 10.55
CA VAL A 154 8.51 -0.10 9.32
C VAL A 154 7.55 -1.15 8.75
N GLY A 155 7.27 -2.21 9.51
CA GLY A 155 6.26 -3.21 9.19
C GLY A 155 6.77 -4.42 8.42
N ALA A 156 8.08 -4.59 8.24
CA ALA A 156 8.61 -5.87 7.75
C ALA A 156 8.33 -6.96 8.79
N GLY A 157 7.96 -8.16 8.34
CA GLY A 157 7.62 -9.28 9.21
C GLY A 157 6.22 -9.21 9.81
N LYS A 158 5.39 -8.26 9.37
CA LYS A 158 3.98 -8.14 9.78
C LYS A 158 3.05 -8.73 8.74
N LEU A 159 2.37 -9.83 9.09
CA LEU A 159 1.31 -10.46 8.30
C LEU A 159 0.24 -11.06 9.22
N GLY A 160 -1.02 -10.77 8.94
CA GLY A 160 -2.13 -11.24 9.77
C GLY A 160 -2.01 -10.77 11.22
N ASN A 161 -2.03 -11.73 12.15
CA ASN A 161 -1.95 -11.48 13.60
C ASN A 161 -0.51 -11.61 14.16
N TYR A 162 0.49 -11.75 13.29
CA TYR A 162 1.89 -11.89 13.68
C TYR A 162 2.69 -10.67 13.23
N GLU A 163 3.58 -10.23 14.10
CA GLU A 163 4.53 -9.14 13.87
C GLU A 163 5.95 -9.67 14.06
N GLU A 164 6.95 -8.91 13.59
CA GLU A 164 8.38 -9.22 13.79
C GLU A 164 8.82 -10.63 13.30
N SER A 165 8.09 -11.19 12.32
CA SER A 165 8.36 -12.53 11.80
C SER A 165 9.49 -12.51 10.78
N SER A 166 10.58 -13.20 11.08
CA SER A 166 11.72 -13.38 10.18
C SER A 166 12.38 -14.74 10.36
N PHE A 167 13.22 -15.11 9.40
CA PHE A 167 14.09 -16.29 9.49
C PHE A 167 15.53 -15.87 9.20
N SER A 168 16.49 -16.49 9.88
CA SER A 168 17.90 -16.15 9.71
C SER A 168 18.82 -17.36 9.62
N ILE A 169 19.89 -17.24 8.85
CA ILE A 169 20.94 -18.26 8.70
C ILE A 169 22.30 -17.58 8.81
N ASN A 170 23.19 -18.10 9.64
CA ASN A 170 24.58 -17.66 9.68
C ASN A 170 25.37 -18.28 8.53
N GLY A 171 26.21 -17.48 7.88
CA GLY A 171 27.04 -17.88 6.76
C GLY A 171 28.29 -17.03 6.65
N THR A 172 28.98 -17.18 5.52
CA THR A 172 30.19 -16.44 5.21
C THR A 172 30.03 -15.71 3.89
N GLY A 173 30.19 -14.39 3.93
CA GLY A 173 30.23 -13.53 2.74
C GLY A 173 31.67 -13.27 2.31
N THR A 174 31.87 -13.06 1.01
CA THR A 174 33.15 -12.60 0.48
C THR A 174 32.94 -11.43 -0.48
N PHE A 175 33.80 -10.41 -0.39
CA PHE A 175 33.77 -9.28 -1.30
C PHE A 175 35.19 -8.76 -1.58
N LEU A 176 35.34 -8.06 -2.71
CA LEU A 176 36.59 -7.42 -3.13
C LEU A 176 36.25 -5.99 -3.59
N GLY A 177 36.50 -5.02 -2.72
CA GLY A 177 36.33 -3.60 -3.05
C GLY A 177 37.33 -3.16 -4.12
N ASN A 178 36.89 -2.36 -5.09
CA ASN A 178 37.73 -1.81 -6.15
C ASN A 178 38.41 -0.49 -5.73
N GLU A 179 39.10 0.17 -6.66
CA GLU A 179 39.76 1.46 -6.39
C GLU A 179 38.83 2.64 -6.03
N LYS A 180 37.52 2.45 -6.02
CA LYS A 180 36.53 3.48 -5.62
C LYS A 180 35.75 3.10 -4.37
N SER A 181 35.89 1.88 -3.85
CA SER A 181 35.12 1.43 -2.68
C SER A 181 35.54 2.18 -1.40
N ASN A 182 34.56 2.48 -0.54
CA ASN A 182 34.78 3.01 0.80
C ASN A 182 34.20 2.06 1.87
N PRO A 183 34.78 0.84 2.03
CA PRO A 183 34.19 -0.17 2.90
C PRO A 183 34.28 0.24 4.37
N MET A 184 33.15 0.20 5.08
CA MET A 184 33.15 0.28 6.56
C MET A 184 33.77 -0.97 7.19
N ILE A 185 33.70 -2.12 6.50
CA ILE A 185 34.23 -3.41 6.93
C ILE A 185 35.10 -3.98 5.80
N GLY A 186 36.33 -4.38 6.12
CA GLY A 186 37.29 -4.92 5.15
C GLY A 186 38.26 -3.87 4.60
N GLU A 187 39.09 -4.28 3.64
CA GLU A 187 40.11 -3.42 3.02
C GLU A 187 39.92 -3.28 1.51
N LYS A 188 40.11 -2.06 1.01
CA LYS A 188 40.09 -1.72 -0.41
C LYS A 188 41.14 -2.51 -1.19
N GLY A 189 40.78 -3.04 -2.35
CA GLY A 189 41.69 -3.81 -3.21
C GLY A 189 42.06 -5.20 -2.66
N LYS A 190 41.54 -5.61 -1.50
CA LYS A 190 41.78 -6.92 -0.89
C LYS A 190 40.49 -7.69 -0.70
N ARG A 191 40.55 -9.00 -0.97
CA ARG A 191 39.41 -9.88 -0.73
C ARG A 191 39.20 -10.00 0.78
N SER A 192 38.01 -9.65 1.23
CA SER A 192 37.57 -9.83 2.60
C SER A 192 36.61 -11.01 2.68
N THR A 193 36.69 -11.76 3.78
CA THR A 193 35.83 -12.89 4.11
C THR A 193 35.31 -12.67 5.52
N ILE A 194 34.00 -12.55 5.73
CA ILE A 194 33.43 -12.24 7.03
C ILE A 194 32.21 -13.10 7.36
N GLU A 195 31.90 -13.24 8.66
CA GLU A 195 30.64 -13.83 9.11
C GLU A 195 29.47 -12.87 8.88
N GLU A 196 28.45 -13.36 8.19
CA GLU A 196 27.21 -12.64 7.94
C GLU A 196 26.01 -13.49 8.36
N THR A 197 24.91 -12.82 8.63
CA THR A 197 23.62 -13.44 8.86
C THR A 197 22.71 -13.07 7.70
N MET A 198 22.26 -14.07 6.95
CA MET A 198 21.21 -13.94 5.95
C MET A 198 19.88 -13.72 6.68
N LEU A 199 19.22 -12.61 6.42
CA LEU A 199 17.87 -12.29 6.91
C LEU A 199 16.86 -12.56 5.81
N SER A 200 15.78 -13.27 6.15
CA SER A 200 14.62 -13.50 5.29
C SER A 200 13.37 -12.97 6.01
N VAL A 201 12.71 -11.98 5.42
CA VAL A 201 11.53 -11.33 6.00
C VAL A 201 10.46 -11.07 4.94
N THR A 202 9.19 -11.23 5.28
CA THR A 202 8.05 -10.98 4.39
C THR A 202 7.35 -9.66 4.74
N PHE A 203 6.72 -9.02 3.76
CA PHE A 203 6.00 -7.76 3.95
C PHE A 203 4.97 -7.54 2.84
N LEU A 204 4.10 -6.52 3.00
CA LEU A 204 3.09 -6.13 2.03
C LEU A 204 3.64 -5.09 1.04
N PRO A 205 3.19 -5.06 -0.22
CA PRO A 205 3.87 -4.35 -1.30
C PRO A 205 3.92 -2.83 -1.09
N HIS A 206 2.92 -2.25 -0.42
CA HIS A 206 2.91 -0.82 -0.08
C HIS A 206 4.05 -0.41 0.88
N LEU A 207 4.69 -1.36 1.56
CA LEU A 207 5.83 -1.13 2.44
C LEU A 207 7.18 -1.23 1.72
N GLU A 208 7.24 -1.68 0.46
CA GLU A 208 8.51 -1.97 -0.23
C GLU A 208 9.48 -0.79 -0.23
N SER A 209 8.98 0.40 -0.57
CA SER A 209 9.81 1.61 -0.61
C SER A 209 10.38 1.98 0.77
N ILE A 210 9.56 1.92 1.83
CA ILE A 210 10.02 2.27 3.18
C ILE A 210 10.94 1.19 3.74
N VAL A 211 10.67 -0.09 3.47
CA VAL A 211 11.52 -1.23 3.86
C VAL A 211 12.91 -1.10 3.22
N LEU A 212 13.00 -0.85 1.91
CA LEU A 212 14.29 -0.70 1.23
C LEU A 212 15.03 0.56 1.69
N LYS A 213 14.34 1.68 1.84
CA LYS A 213 14.96 2.92 2.37
C LYS A 213 15.52 2.70 3.77
N THR A 214 14.78 1.99 4.64
CA THR A 214 15.23 1.66 5.98
C THR A 214 16.42 0.71 5.94
N LEU A 215 16.37 -0.33 5.11
CA LEU A 215 17.50 -1.24 4.89
C LEU A 215 18.77 -0.46 4.55
N PHE A 216 18.74 0.37 3.49
CA PHE A 216 19.94 1.10 3.04
C PHE A 216 20.45 2.11 4.07
N LYS A 217 19.55 2.68 4.88
CA LYS A 217 19.92 3.64 5.92
C LYS A 217 20.56 2.96 7.14
N SER A 218 20.09 1.77 7.52
CA SER A 218 20.56 1.07 8.73
C SER A 218 21.72 0.11 8.45
N HIS A 219 21.92 -0.31 7.20
CA HIS A 219 22.97 -1.25 6.83
C HIS A 219 24.37 -0.62 6.92
N PRO A 220 25.39 -1.35 7.42
CA PRO A 220 26.77 -0.84 7.48
C PRO A 220 27.48 -0.77 6.13
N TYR A 221 26.92 -1.41 5.09
CA TYR A 221 27.52 -1.40 3.75
C TYR A 221 27.00 -0.24 2.93
N GLU A 222 27.91 0.37 2.16
CA GLU A 222 27.58 1.36 1.14
C GLU A 222 26.69 0.75 0.04
N GLU A 223 27.07 -0.45 -0.42
CA GLU A 223 26.33 -1.21 -1.43
C GLU A 223 25.74 -2.45 -0.77
N VAL A 224 24.42 -2.45 -0.54
CA VAL A 224 23.72 -3.53 0.16
C VAL A 224 23.28 -4.60 -0.85
N ALA A 225 23.71 -5.85 -0.63
CA ALA A 225 23.23 -6.99 -1.39
C ALA A 225 21.86 -7.45 -0.87
N TYR A 226 20.84 -7.48 -1.72
CA TYR A 226 19.50 -7.95 -1.35
C TYR A 226 18.74 -8.52 -2.55
N GLU A 227 17.70 -9.29 -2.25
CA GLU A 227 16.76 -9.86 -3.22
C GLU A 227 15.33 -9.53 -2.77
N ILE A 228 14.49 -9.10 -3.73
CA ILE A 228 13.05 -9.02 -3.55
C ILE A 228 12.39 -10.05 -4.45
N SER A 229 11.54 -10.90 -3.86
CA SER A 229 10.68 -11.83 -4.60
C SER A 229 9.23 -11.63 -4.23
N THR A 230 8.34 -11.78 -5.21
CA THR A 230 6.90 -11.89 -4.99
C THR A 230 6.53 -13.35 -4.75
N LEU A 231 5.80 -13.61 -3.69
CA LEU A 231 5.38 -14.95 -3.29
C LEU A 231 3.98 -15.28 -3.80
N ASN A 232 3.76 -16.53 -4.22
CA ASN A 232 2.46 -17.03 -4.69
C ASN A 232 1.54 -17.50 -3.55
N ASN A 233 1.94 -17.31 -2.30
CA ASN A 233 1.19 -17.67 -1.12
C ASN A 233 -0.13 -16.90 -1.10
N GLN A 234 -1.19 -17.55 -0.62
CA GLN A 234 -2.48 -16.89 -0.41
C GLN A 234 -2.45 -16.04 0.87
N TYR A 235 -3.10 -14.87 0.81
CA TYR A 235 -3.26 -14.00 1.95
C TYR A 235 -4.72 -13.54 2.06
N ASP A 236 -5.47 -14.17 2.97
CA ASP A 236 -6.93 -14.05 3.08
C ASP A 236 -7.43 -12.68 3.59
N HIS A 237 -6.53 -11.72 3.78
CA HIS A 237 -6.87 -10.37 4.23
C HIS A 237 -6.93 -9.34 3.10
N ILE A 238 -6.58 -9.74 1.87
CA ILE A 238 -6.62 -8.86 0.70
C ILE A 238 -7.24 -9.62 -0.47
N GLY A 239 -8.33 -9.10 -1.02
CA GLY A 239 -9.00 -9.64 -2.19
C GLY A 239 -10.49 -9.34 -2.25
N MET A 240 -11.13 -9.78 -3.33
CA MET A 240 -12.50 -9.37 -3.66
C MET A 240 -13.55 -10.15 -2.89
N GLY A 241 -14.59 -9.44 -2.48
CA GLY A 241 -15.77 -10.03 -1.88
C GLY A 241 -15.53 -10.54 -0.46
N ALA A 242 -16.64 -10.80 0.23
CA ALA A 242 -16.62 -11.41 1.55
C ALA A 242 -17.58 -12.59 1.57
N ILE A 243 -17.21 -13.64 2.29
CA ILE A 243 -18.03 -14.81 2.55
C ILE A 243 -18.11 -15.05 4.05
N GLY A 244 -19.28 -15.43 4.53
CA GLY A 244 -19.53 -15.75 5.92
C GLY A 244 -20.85 -16.49 6.06
N GLU A 245 -21.24 -16.74 7.29
CA GLU A 245 -22.40 -17.57 7.62
C GLU A 245 -23.35 -16.80 8.54
N PHE A 246 -24.65 -16.89 8.31
CA PHE A 246 -25.61 -16.45 9.33
C PHE A 246 -25.56 -17.39 10.54
N LYS A 247 -25.99 -16.87 11.69
CA LYS A 247 -26.10 -17.68 12.91
C LYS A 247 -27.14 -18.80 12.77
N GLU A 248 -28.19 -18.55 12.00
CA GLU A 248 -29.32 -19.46 11.81
C GLU A 248 -29.52 -19.69 10.32
N GLU A 249 -29.82 -20.94 9.95
CA GLU A 249 -30.19 -21.30 8.59
C GLU A 249 -31.55 -20.69 8.22
N MET A 250 -31.69 -20.26 6.97
CA MET A 250 -32.93 -19.71 6.46
C MET A 250 -33.17 -20.15 5.02
N SER A 251 -34.43 -20.14 4.61
CA SER A 251 -34.79 -20.39 3.21
C SER A 251 -34.33 -19.24 2.30
N ALA A 252 -34.17 -19.51 1.00
CA ALA A 252 -33.77 -18.50 0.02
C ALA A 252 -34.71 -17.29 -0.11
N ASN A 253 -35.98 -17.42 0.32
CA ASN A 253 -36.93 -16.29 0.34
C ASN A 253 -36.81 -15.42 1.60
N GLN A 254 -36.22 -15.97 2.67
CA GLN A 254 -35.98 -15.26 3.93
C GLN A 254 -34.62 -14.57 3.93
N PHE A 255 -33.66 -15.12 3.16
CA PHE A 255 -32.42 -14.46 2.79
C PHE A 255 -32.68 -13.27 1.86
#